data_AF-A0AA51UJQ5-F1
#
_entry.id   AF-A0AA51UJQ5-F1
#
_cell.length_a   1.000
_cell.length_b   1.000
_cell.length_c   1.000
_cell.angle_alpha   90.00
_cell.angle_beta   90.00
_cell.angle_gamma   90.00
#
_symmetry.space_group_name_H-M   'P 1'
#
loop_
_entity.id
_entity.type
_entity.pdbx_description
1 polymer ?
#
loop_
_entity_poly.entity_id
_entity_poly.type
_entity_poly.pdbx_seq_one_letter_code
_entity_poly.pdbx_strand_id
1 'polypeptide(L)'
;MSRGKSKGDAIVEDNNDIELMDVQESDEDEELIEVCPVCGSPELYYEAGGTEGLYHCKYCGYIGAFVIDANLEMMKLIRDEYESKARVSE
;
A
#
# COMPACT_ATOMS: atom_id res chain seq x y z
N MET A 1 -23.27 31.49 -47.20
CA MET A 1 -24.35 30.54 -47.58
C MET A 1 -23.70 29.26 -48.08
N SER A 2 -23.34 28.34 -47.18
CA SER A 2 -22.94 26.99 -47.60
C SER A 2 -24.14 26.06 -47.39
N ARG A 3 -24.59 25.52 -48.53
CA ARG A 3 -25.46 24.35 -48.72
C ARG A 3 -25.15 23.29 -47.64
N GLY A 4 -26.06 22.54 -47.06
CA GLY A 4 -27.40 22.11 -47.48
C GLY A 4 -27.55 20.64 -47.06
N LYS A 5 -28.52 20.39 -46.16
CA LYS A 5 -29.25 19.13 -45.83
C LYS A 5 -28.81 17.79 -46.46
N SER A 6 -28.68 16.76 -45.61
CA SER A 6 -29.44 15.47 -45.64
C SER A 6 -28.85 14.50 -44.60
N LYS A 7 -29.56 14.16 -43.52
CA LYS A 7 -30.55 13.06 -43.32
C LYS A 7 -29.90 11.77 -42.77
N GLY A 8 -30.54 11.19 -41.75
CA GLY A 8 -30.27 9.89 -41.16
C GLY A 8 -29.39 10.02 -39.90
N ASP A 9 -29.78 9.60 -38.69
CA ASP A 9 -30.90 8.77 -38.26
C ASP A 9 -31.29 9.16 -36.82
N ALA A 10 -32.58 9.35 -36.59
CA ALA A 10 -33.19 9.09 -35.28
C ALA A 10 -33.55 7.60 -35.33
N ILE A 11 -33.37 6.77 -34.31
CA ILE A 11 -33.89 6.86 -32.94
C ILE A 11 -33.19 5.73 -32.16
N VAL A 12 -32.52 6.09 -31.06
CA VAL A 12 -32.87 5.76 -29.66
C VAL A 12 -32.74 4.30 -29.27
N GLU A 13 -31.89 4.06 -28.28
CA GLU A 13 -31.88 2.98 -27.29
C GLU A 13 -30.62 3.29 -26.43
N ASP A 14 -30.62 3.38 -25.12
CA ASP A 14 -31.64 3.24 -24.10
C ASP A 14 -31.06 3.89 -22.84
N ASN A 15 -31.96 4.30 -21.96
CA ASN A 15 -31.71 5.04 -20.74
C ASN A 15 -30.85 4.23 -19.76
N ASN A 16 -29.77 4.82 -19.26
CA ASN A 16 -29.44 4.66 -17.85
C ASN A 16 -28.55 5.82 -17.41
N ASP A 17 -29.17 6.91 -16.99
CA ASP A 17 -28.54 7.93 -16.15
C ASP A 17 -28.17 7.27 -14.80
N ILE A 18 -27.08 6.54 -14.78
CA ILE A 18 -26.38 6.24 -13.54
C ILE A 18 -25.59 7.51 -13.27
N GLU A 19 -26.14 8.38 -12.42
CA GLU A 19 -25.36 9.41 -11.76
C GLU A 19 -24.16 8.71 -11.14
N LEU A 20 -22.98 8.93 -11.75
CA LEU A 20 -21.70 8.55 -11.18
C LEU A 20 -21.58 9.40 -9.91
N MET A 21 -22.10 8.87 -8.80
CA MET A 21 -21.71 9.34 -7.49
C MET A 21 -20.20 9.17 -7.47
N ASP A 22 -19.48 10.29 -7.61
CA ASP A 22 -18.10 10.39 -7.20
C ASP A 22 -18.03 9.81 -5.79
N VAL A 23 -17.58 8.56 -5.68
CA VAL A 23 -17.03 8.07 -4.43
C VAL A 23 -15.76 8.92 -4.26
N GLN A 24 -15.94 10.09 -3.65
CA GLN A 24 -14.85 10.78 -2.98
C GLN A 24 -14.46 9.91 -1.79
N GLU A 25 -13.86 8.75 -2.06
CA GLU A 25 -13.04 8.04 -1.08
C GLU A 25 -11.81 8.91 -0.94
N SER A 26 -11.88 9.83 0.02
CA SER A 26 -10.72 10.51 0.55
C SER A 26 -9.89 9.50 1.35
N ASP A 27 -9.32 8.50 0.67
CA ASP A 27 -8.22 7.74 1.22
C ASP A 27 -6.96 8.44 0.74
N GLU A 28 -6.55 9.43 1.53
CA GLU A 28 -5.25 10.07 1.38
C GLU A 28 -4.21 8.95 1.25
N ASP A 29 -3.47 8.90 0.15
CA ASP A 29 -2.46 7.87 -0.14
C ASP A 29 -1.38 7.88 0.95
N GLU A 30 -1.63 7.23 2.09
CA GLU A 30 -0.65 7.11 3.16
C GLU A 30 0.50 6.26 2.63
N GLU A 31 1.69 6.86 2.52
CA GLU A 31 2.88 6.16 2.05
C GLU A 31 3.21 4.99 3.00
N LEU A 32 2.92 3.77 2.53
CA LEU A 32 3.24 2.53 3.21
C LEU A 32 4.67 2.11 2.89
N ILE A 33 5.39 1.66 3.91
CA ILE A 33 6.77 1.19 3.82
C ILE A 33 6.84 -0.22 4.42
N GLU A 34 7.53 -1.13 3.73
CA GLU A 34 7.82 -2.47 4.24
C GLU A 34 8.82 -2.40 5.40
N VAL A 35 8.41 -2.87 6.58
CA VAL A 35 9.22 -2.84 7.80
C VAL A 35 9.34 -4.19 8.48
N CYS A 36 10.39 -4.31 9.29
CA CYS A 36 10.65 -5.47 10.13
C CYS A 36 9.56 -5.61 11.21
N PRO A 37 8.93 -6.80 11.36
CA PRO A 37 7.88 -7.02 12.35
C PRO A 37 8.36 -6.96 13.81
N VAL A 38 9.67 -7.05 14.04
CA VAL A 38 10.26 -7.06 15.39
C VAL A 38 10.62 -5.66 15.87
N CYS A 39 11.19 -4.83 14.99
CA CYS A 39 11.81 -3.56 15.40
C CYS A 39 11.37 -2.34 14.58
N GLY A 40 10.50 -2.53 13.58
CA GLY A 40 10.02 -1.46 12.70
C GLY A 40 11.07 -0.91 11.74
N SER A 41 12.27 -1.49 11.65
CA SER A 41 13.29 -1.04 10.71
C SER A 41 12.94 -1.43 9.27
N PRO A 42 13.04 -0.52 8.29
CA PRO A 42 12.90 -0.83 6.87
C PRO A 42 14.15 -1.50 6.28
N GLU A 43 15.23 -1.68 7.07
CA GLU A 43 16.47 -2.31 6.60
C GLU A 43 16.37 -3.83 6.57
N LEU A 44 15.59 -4.32 5.61
CA LEU A 44 15.42 -5.74 5.30
C LEU A 44 16.17 -6.09 4.01
N TYR A 45 16.66 -7.33 3.92
CA TYR A 45 17.19 -7.88 2.69
C TYR A 45 16.75 -9.32 2.53
N TYR A 46 16.51 -9.72 1.27
CA TYR A 46 16.02 -11.05 0.95
C TYR A 46 17.19 -12.02 0.76
N GLU A 47 17.23 -13.06 1.59
CA GLU A 47 18.14 -14.20 1.44
C GLU A 47 17.39 -15.35 0.76
N ALA A 48 17.69 -15.60 -0.51
CA ALA A 48 17.15 -16.73 -1.26
C ALA A 48 18.04 -17.97 -1.11
N GLY A 49 17.51 -19.04 -0.52
CA GLY A 49 18.23 -20.30 -0.31
C GLY A 49 17.43 -21.50 -0.80
N GLY A 50 17.52 -21.84 -2.09
CA GLY A 50 16.80 -22.98 -2.67
C GLY A 50 15.37 -22.62 -3.10
N THR A 51 14.36 -23.30 -2.54
CA THR A 51 12.95 -23.20 -2.99
C THR A 51 12.21 -21.97 -2.47
N GLU A 52 12.59 -21.45 -1.30
CA GLU A 52 11.98 -20.26 -0.69
C GLU A 52 13.08 -19.35 -0.15
N GLY A 53 12.82 -18.04 -0.07
CA GLY A 53 13.72 -17.09 0.56
C GLY A 53 13.07 -16.41 1.77
N LEU A 54 13.92 -15.89 2.63
CA LEU A 54 13.55 -15.27 3.90
C LEU A 54 14.08 -13.83 3.92
N TYR A 55 13.37 -12.96 4.63
CA TYR A 55 13.83 -11.62 4.93
C TYR A 55 14.71 -11.63 6.17
N HIS A 56 15.86 -10.96 6.07
CA HIS A 56 16.78 -10.69 7.17
C HIS A 56 16.77 -9.20 7.49
N CYS A 57 16.60 -8.86 8.77
CA CYS A 57 16.70 -7.49 9.27
C CYS A 57 18.13 -7.19 9.73
N LYS A 58 18.73 -6.13 9.19
CA LYS A 58 20.08 -5.69 9.57
C LYS A 58 20.15 -5.10 10.98
N TYR A 59 19.03 -4.61 11.50
CA TYR A 59 18.99 -3.89 12.77
C TYR A 59 18.85 -4.82 13.99
N CYS A 60 17.87 -5.72 13.99
CA CYS A 60 17.59 -6.61 15.13
C CYS A 60 17.91 -8.08 14.87
N GLY A 61 18.29 -8.44 13.64
CA GLY A 61 18.57 -9.83 13.27
C GLY A 61 17.33 -10.71 13.09
N TYR A 62 16.13 -10.13 12.90
CA TYR A 62 14.94 -10.88 12.50
C TYR A 62 15.20 -11.67 11.22
N ILE A 63 14.76 -12.93 11.19
CA ILE A 63 14.84 -13.85 10.05
C ILE A 63 13.44 -14.47 9.87
N GLY A 64 12.80 -14.24 8.73
CA GLY A 64 11.49 -14.84 8.47
C GLY A 64 10.87 -14.47 7.15
N ALA A 65 9.75 -15.10 6.81
CA ALA A 65 9.05 -14.90 5.54
C ALA A 65 8.11 -13.67 5.53
N PHE A 66 7.95 -12.99 6.68
CA PHE A 66 6.95 -11.93 6.84
C PHE A 66 7.59 -10.55 6.98
N VAL A 67 6.92 -9.56 6.39
CA VAL A 67 7.17 -8.12 6.52
C VAL A 67 5.84 -7.43 6.78
N ILE A 68 5.88 -6.21 7.32
CA ILE A 68 4.68 -5.41 7.60
C ILE A 68 4.69 -4.19 6.71
N ASP A 69 3.59 -3.93 6.00
CA ASP A 69 3.34 -2.64 5.38
C ASP A 69 2.84 -1.66 6.45
N ALA A 70 3.68 -0.68 6.78
CA ALA A 70 3.42 0.28 7.84
C ALA A 70 3.50 1.71 7.31
N ASN A 71 2.54 2.55 7.70
CA ASN A 71 2.70 4.00 7.59
C ASN A 71 3.77 4.49 8.59
N LEU A 72 4.14 5.77 8.49
CA LEU A 72 5.16 6.37 9.36
C LEU A 72 4.78 6.35 10.85
N GLU A 73 3.50 6.40 11.19
CA GLU A 73 3.03 6.34 12.57
C GLU A 73 3.24 4.94 13.15
N MET A 74 2.77 3.92 12.45
CA MET A 74 2.89 2.52 12.86
C MET A 74 4.35 2.09 12.94
N MET A 75 5.19 2.50 11.98
CA MET A 75 6.65 2.26 12.03
C MET A 75 7.26 2.77 13.33
N LYS A 76 6.90 4.00 13.75
CA LYS A 76 7.40 4.61 14.99
C LYS A 76 6.91 3.87 16.23
N LEU A 77 5.65 3.44 16.26
CA LEU A 77 5.09 2.70 17.40
C LEU A 77 5.81 1.35 17.59
N ILE A 78 6.04 0.60 16.52
CA ILE A 78 6.77 -0.68 16.57
C ILE A 78 8.21 -0.44 17.08
N ARG A 79 8.84 0.62 16.59
CA ARG A 79 10.21 0.98 16.97
C ARG A 79 10.32 1.37 18.44
N ASP A 80 9.43 2.20 18.94
CA ASP A 80 9.42 2.67 20.33
C ASP A 80 9.20 1.52 21.32
N GLU A 81 8.27 0.62 21.01
CA GLU A 81 8.01 -0.59 21.78
C GLU A 81 9.27 -1.50 21.85
N TYR A 82 9.95 -1.69 20.72
CA TYR A 82 11.19 -2.47 20.68
C TYR A 82 12.28 -1.87 21.56
N GLU A 83 12.51 -0.56 21.47
CA GLU A 83 13.53 0.13 22.28
C GLU A 83 13.18 0.15 23.77
N SER A 84 11.90 0.30 24.11
CA SER A 84 11.41 0.25 25.48
C SER A 84 11.64 -1.12 26.12
N LYS A 85 11.39 -2.21 25.38
CA LYS A 85 11.67 -3.58 25.85
C LYS A 85 13.16 -3.86 26.00
N ALA A 86 13.99 -3.31 25.11
CA ALA A 86 15.44 -3.46 25.19
C ALA A 86 16.00 -2.87 26.50
N ARG A 87 15.55 -1.67 26.90
CA ARG A 87 16.00 -0.98 28.12
C ARG A 87 15.60 -1.67 29.43
N VAL A 88 14.53 -2.47 29.42
CA VAL A 88 14.04 -3.19 30.61
C VAL A 88 14.82 -4.48 30.85
N SER A 89 15.59 -4.96 29.86
CA SER A 89 16.29 -6.24 29.91
C SER A 89 17.75 -6.13 30.44
N GLU A 90 18.16 -4.95 30.93
CA GLU A 90 19.51 -4.66 31.46
C GLU A 90 19.54 -4.57 33.00
#